data_AF-A0A382Z432-F1
#
_entry.id   AF-A0A382Z432-F1
#
_cell.length_a   1.000
_cell.length_b   1.000
_cell.length_c   1.000
_cell.angle_alpha   90.00
_cell.angle_beta   90.00
_cell.angle_gamma   90.00
#
_symmetry.space_group_name_H-M   'P 1'
#
loop_
_entity.id
_entity.type
_entity.pdbx_description
1 polymer ?
#
loop_
_entity_poly.entity_id
_entity_poly.type
_entity_poly.pdbx_seq_one_letter_code
_entity_poly.pdbx_strand_id
1 'polypeptide(L)'
;VNYSSKPKLIAVVGTTATGKTSVGVELALELGGEVINTDSRLFYRGMDVATAKPTKDEIKGIPHHLIDFLAPNEQYNLAEYLKKARSTITEILDRGKLPILVGGSGQYVWAIIEGWNVPAIQPNPSLRSQLEYKFARDGIEPLAKQLLEISPTTAKTTDLRNPRRVIRAIERIRSGSVNPTYTPSKSTHSPFDHYIVGLMIDRADLHARIVERLDSMDKNGWR
;
A
#
# COMPACT_ATOMS: atom_id res chain seq x y z
N VAL A 1 7.44 24.46 24.49
CA VAL A 1 7.37 23.36 23.49
C VAL A 1 6.26 23.72 22.51
N ASN A 2 6.58 24.02 21.25
CA ASN A 2 5.57 24.28 20.22
C ASN A 2 4.91 22.95 19.86
N TYR A 3 3.69 22.71 20.36
CA TYR A 3 2.91 21.56 19.92
C TYR A 3 2.44 21.81 18.49
N SER A 4 2.74 20.89 17.58
CA SER A 4 2.15 20.88 16.24
C SER A 4 0.63 20.78 16.37
N SER A 5 -0.11 21.61 15.64
CA SER A 5 -1.58 21.50 15.56
C SER A 5 -2.06 20.32 14.70
N LYS A 6 -1.12 19.58 14.09
CA LYS A 6 -1.43 18.44 13.24
C LYS A 6 -1.76 17.20 14.07
N PRO A 7 -2.68 16.34 13.59
CA PRO A 7 -2.95 15.05 14.23
C PRO A 7 -1.69 14.19 14.28
N LYS A 8 -1.55 13.45 15.39
CA LYS A 8 -0.42 12.53 15.62
C LYS A 8 -0.64 11.20 14.90
N LEU A 9 0.44 10.61 14.40
CA LEU A 9 0.41 9.30 13.75
C LEU A 9 1.74 8.57 13.93
N ILE A 10 1.72 7.26 14.15
CA ILE A 10 2.95 6.44 14.14
C ILE A 10 2.89 5.49 12.95
N ALA A 11 4.02 5.26 12.29
CA ALA A 11 4.16 4.23 11.27
C ALA A 11 5.27 3.25 11.64
N VAL A 12 4.94 1.97 11.69
CA VAL A 12 5.88 0.86 11.88
C VAL A 12 6.16 0.20 10.54
N VAL A 13 7.37 0.41 10.03
CA VAL A 13 7.80 -0.06 8.70
C VAL A 13 8.97 -1.04 8.79
N GLY A 14 9.13 -1.87 7.77
CA GLY A 14 10.18 -2.89 7.74
C GLY A 14 9.83 -4.04 6.79
N THR A 15 10.82 -4.87 6.46
CA THR A 15 10.65 -6.02 5.56
C THR A 15 9.78 -7.11 6.18
N THR A 16 9.31 -8.07 5.38
CA THR A 16 8.57 -9.24 5.89
C THR A 16 9.42 -9.97 6.95
N ALA A 17 8.77 -10.53 7.98
CA ALA A 17 9.42 -11.24 9.09
C ALA A 17 10.25 -10.39 10.08
N THR A 18 10.22 -9.05 10.01
CA THR A 18 10.88 -8.19 11.01
C THR A 18 10.10 -7.95 12.30
N GLY A 19 8.90 -8.51 12.47
CA GLY A 19 8.12 -8.38 13.71
C GLY A 19 7.22 -7.14 13.81
N LYS A 20 6.94 -6.46 12.69
CA LYS A 20 6.11 -5.24 12.65
C LYS A 20 4.78 -5.35 13.41
N THR A 21 4.08 -6.46 13.27
CA THR A 21 2.80 -6.68 13.97
C THR A 21 2.97 -6.60 15.47
N SER A 22 3.96 -7.31 16.04
CA SER A 22 4.21 -7.32 17.49
C SER A 22 4.48 -5.91 18.01
N VAL A 23 5.39 -5.18 17.34
CA VAL A 23 5.74 -3.81 17.72
C VAL A 23 4.54 -2.87 17.58
N GLY A 24 3.74 -3.01 16.52
CA GLY A 24 2.54 -2.21 16.33
C GLY A 24 1.49 -2.42 17.42
N VAL A 25 1.30 -3.68 17.86
CA VAL A 25 0.38 -4.04 18.95
C VAL A 25 0.90 -3.53 20.29
N GLU A 26 2.19 -3.67 20.57
CA GLU A 26 2.81 -3.16 21.81
C GLU A 26 2.68 -1.64 21.92
N LEU A 27 2.98 -0.92 20.84
CA LEU A 27 2.77 0.54 20.79
C LEU A 27 1.30 0.91 21.00
N ALA A 28 0.36 0.15 20.45
CA ALA A 28 -1.07 0.40 20.65
C ALA A 28 -1.50 0.19 22.10
N LEU A 29 -0.98 -0.85 22.77
CA LEU A 29 -1.25 -1.11 24.18
C LEU A 29 -0.69 0.01 25.08
N GLU A 30 0.55 0.43 24.85
CA GLU A 30 1.22 1.43 25.69
C GLU A 30 0.68 2.84 25.47
N LEU A 31 0.37 3.20 24.22
CA LEU A 31 0.01 4.57 23.85
C LEU A 31 -1.51 4.78 23.68
N GLY A 32 -2.32 3.76 23.95
CA GLY A 32 -3.77 3.81 23.75
C GLY A 32 -4.14 4.00 22.28
N GLY A 33 -3.49 3.24 21.39
CA GLY A 33 -3.65 3.32 19.95
C GLY A 33 -4.52 2.24 19.33
N GLU A 34 -4.72 2.38 18.02
CA GLU A 34 -5.40 1.40 17.17
C GLU A 34 -4.57 1.17 15.90
N VAL A 35 -4.52 -0.07 15.41
CA VAL A 35 -3.68 -0.44 14.26
C VAL A 35 -4.45 -0.24 12.97
N ILE A 36 -3.82 0.39 11.99
CA ILE A 36 -4.31 0.49 10.61
C ILE A 36 -3.40 -0.32 9.72
N ASN A 37 -3.95 -1.36 9.09
CA ASN A 37 -3.22 -2.20 8.16
C ASN A 37 -2.82 -1.42 6.89
N THR A 38 -1.54 -1.52 6.54
CA THR A 38 -0.94 -0.97 5.30
C THR A 38 -0.29 -2.06 4.45
N ASP A 39 -0.59 -3.34 4.71
CA ASP A 39 -0.22 -4.46 3.85
C ASP A 39 -1.40 -4.86 2.95
N SER A 40 -1.20 -4.73 1.64
CA SER A 40 -2.24 -5.00 0.64
C SER A 40 -2.69 -6.45 0.60
N ARG A 41 -1.87 -7.39 1.10
CA ARG A 41 -2.25 -8.80 1.17
C ARG A 41 -3.29 -9.07 2.26
N LEU A 42 -3.29 -8.29 3.33
CA LEU A 42 -4.19 -8.47 4.48
C LEU A 42 -5.59 -7.88 4.24
N PHE A 43 -5.83 -7.19 3.11
CA PHE A 43 -7.16 -6.68 2.78
C PHE A 43 -8.19 -7.79 2.52
N TYR A 44 -7.72 -8.99 2.14
CA TYR A 44 -8.52 -10.07 1.60
C TYR A 44 -8.94 -11.11 2.64
N ARG A 45 -10.25 -11.40 2.66
CA ARG A 45 -10.88 -12.44 3.49
C ARG A 45 -10.43 -13.84 3.09
N GLY A 46 -10.25 -14.70 4.09
CA GLY A 46 -9.91 -16.11 3.91
C GLY A 46 -8.48 -16.39 3.41
N MET A 47 -7.65 -15.35 3.26
CA MET A 47 -6.25 -15.47 2.87
C MET A 47 -5.31 -15.41 4.08
N ASP A 48 -5.60 -16.16 5.15
CA ASP A 48 -5.00 -15.91 6.46
C ASP A 48 -3.57 -16.44 6.57
N VAL A 49 -3.37 -17.71 6.22
CA VAL A 49 -2.08 -18.41 6.40
C VAL A 49 -1.01 -17.86 5.46
N ALA A 50 -1.28 -17.80 4.15
CA ALA A 50 -0.31 -17.38 3.14
C ALA A 50 0.11 -15.90 3.24
N THR A 51 -0.73 -15.08 3.86
CA THR A 51 -0.40 -13.66 4.13
C THR A 51 0.14 -13.45 5.54
N ALA A 52 0.10 -14.53 6.34
CA ALA A 52 0.41 -14.56 7.76
C ALA A 52 -0.19 -13.36 8.49
N LYS A 53 -1.52 -13.32 8.34
CA LYS A 53 -2.44 -12.44 9.02
C LYS A 53 -2.32 -12.64 10.53
N PRO A 54 -2.33 -11.54 11.32
CA PRO A 54 -2.19 -11.65 12.75
C PRO A 54 -3.37 -12.42 13.36
N THR A 55 -3.05 -13.37 14.22
CA THR A 55 -4.01 -14.15 15.01
C THR A 55 -4.65 -13.28 16.10
N LYS A 56 -5.76 -13.75 16.67
CA LYS A 56 -6.43 -13.06 17.79
C LYS A 56 -5.49 -12.87 18.99
N ASP A 57 -4.64 -13.85 19.26
CA ASP A 57 -3.68 -13.81 20.36
C ASP A 57 -2.58 -12.77 20.10
N GLU A 58 -2.06 -12.70 18.87
CA GLU A 58 -1.09 -11.68 18.47
C GLU A 58 -1.69 -10.26 18.52
N ILE A 59 -2.97 -10.11 18.20
CA ILE A 59 -3.67 -8.83 18.22
C ILE A 59 -3.87 -8.30 19.66
N LYS A 60 -3.89 -9.18 20.68
CA LYS A 60 -4.06 -8.81 22.09
C LYS A 60 -5.28 -7.89 22.36
N GLY A 61 -6.35 -8.07 21.60
CA GLY A 61 -7.57 -7.26 21.68
C GLY A 61 -7.49 -5.85 21.09
N ILE A 62 -6.36 -5.45 20.50
CA ILE A 62 -6.21 -4.14 19.85
C ILE A 62 -7.03 -4.10 18.54
N PRO A 63 -7.85 -3.06 18.30
CA PRO A 63 -8.53 -2.91 17.02
C PRO A 63 -7.54 -2.85 15.85
N HIS A 64 -7.73 -3.74 14.87
CA HIS A 64 -7.01 -3.75 13.59
C HIS A 64 -7.97 -3.39 12.46
N HIS A 65 -7.72 -2.25 11.84
CA HIS A 65 -8.53 -1.72 10.75
C HIS A 65 -7.97 -2.09 9.39
N LEU A 66 -8.83 -2.08 8.37
CA LEU A 66 -8.48 -2.34 6.97
C LEU A 66 -7.84 -3.72 6.76
N ILE A 67 -8.30 -4.69 7.53
CA ILE A 67 -8.09 -6.13 7.35
C ILE A 67 -9.43 -6.73 6.93
N ASP A 68 -9.41 -7.79 6.11
CA ASP A 68 -10.62 -8.59 5.82
C ASP A 68 -11.84 -7.84 5.26
N PHE A 69 -11.62 -6.76 4.52
CA PHE A 69 -12.71 -5.96 3.95
C PHE A 69 -12.98 -6.25 2.46
N LEU A 70 -12.15 -7.07 1.81
CA LEU A 70 -12.31 -7.49 0.41
C LEU A 70 -12.50 -9.00 0.29
N ALA A 71 -13.23 -9.43 -0.72
CA ALA A 71 -13.21 -10.80 -1.22
C ALA A 71 -11.99 -11.01 -2.16
N PRO A 72 -11.44 -12.24 -2.25
CA PRO A 72 -10.22 -12.51 -3.04
C PRO A 72 -10.26 -12.14 -4.52
N ASN A 73 -11.46 -12.08 -5.11
CA ASN A 73 -11.66 -11.71 -6.51
C ASN A 73 -11.88 -10.21 -6.74
N GLU A 74 -11.90 -9.40 -5.68
CA GLU A 74 -12.09 -7.96 -5.78
C GLU A 74 -10.77 -7.24 -6.08
N GLN A 75 -10.80 -6.36 -7.06
CA GLN A 75 -9.70 -5.44 -7.30
C GLN A 75 -9.85 -4.22 -6.40
N TYR A 76 -8.75 -3.75 -5.83
CA TYR A 76 -8.75 -2.58 -4.97
C TYR A 76 -7.52 -1.73 -5.26
N ASN A 77 -7.74 -0.43 -5.40
CA ASN A 77 -6.67 0.48 -5.79
C ASN A 77 -6.24 1.42 -4.65
N LEU A 78 -5.09 2.07 -4.85
CA LEU A 78 -4.51 2.97 -3.85
C LEU A 78 -5.43 4.17 -3.54
N ALA A 79 -6.17 4.70 -4.52
CA ALA A 79 -7.06 5.85 -4.28
C ALA A 79 -8.23 5.47 -3.37
N GLU A 80 -8.85 4.31 -3.61
CA GLU A 80 -9.92 3.76 -2.76
C GLU A 80 -9.41 3.46 -1.35
N TYR A 81 -8.21 2.87 -1.24
CA TYR A 81 -7.57 2.67 0.05
C TYR A 81 -7.33 3.97 0.79
N LEU A 82 -6.75 4.99 0.15
CA LEU A 82 -6.44 6.27 0.81
C LEU A 82 -7.71 6.95 1.33
N LYS A 83 -8.82 6.87 0.60
CA LYS A 83 -10.12 7.36 1.08
C LYS A 83 -10.54 6.64 2.36
N LYS A 84 -10.48 5.30 2.36
CA LYS A 84 -10.89 4.48 3.51
C LYS A 84 -9.95 4.70 4.71
N ALA A 85 -8.64 4.71 4.49
CA ALA A 85 -7.64 4.94 5.52
C ALA A 85 -7.76 6.32 6.15
N ARG A 86 -8.01 7.37 5.37
CA ARG A 86 -8.25 8.72 5.93
C ARG A 86 -9.49 8.76 6.83
N SER A 87 -10.60 8.14 6.39
CA SER A 87 -11.81 8.03 7.23
C SER A 87 -11.51 7.31 8.54
N THR A 88 -10.85 6.15 8.46
CA THR A 88 -10.46 5.38 9.63
C THR A 88 -9.54 6.14 10.57
N ILE A 89 -8.55 6.88 10.04
CA ILE A 89 -7.66 7.74 10.84
C ILE A 89 -8.48 8.79 11.58
N THR A 90 -9.39 9.48 10.89
CA THR A 90 -10.28 10.48 11.52
C THR A 90 -11.12 9.85 12.63
N GLU A 91 -11.76 8.71 12.37
CA GLU A 91 -12.58 8.01 13.37
C GLU A 91 -11.78 7.60 14.61
N ILE A 92 -10.53 7.14 14.45
CA ILE A 92 -9.63 6.79 15.57
C ILE A 92 -9.29 8.04 16.38
N LEU A 93 -8.95 9.13 15.71
CA LEU A 93 -8.63 10.41 16.35
C LEU A 93 -9.84 10.99 17.10
N ASP A 94 -11.04 10.87 16.54
CA ASP A 94 -12.29 11.32 17.16
C ASP A 94 -12.61 10.53 18.45
N ARG A 95 -12.14 9.28 18.55
CA ARG A 95 -12.17 8.49 19.80
C ARG A 95 -11.07 8.87 20.79
N GLY A 96 -10.22 9.84 20.47
CA GLY A 96 -9.06 10.22 21.27
C GLY A 96 -7.94 9.17 21.29
N LYS A 97 -7.91 8.27 20.29
CA LYS A 97 -6.94 7.18 20.18
C LYS A 97 -5.84 7.53 19.19
N LEU A 98 -4.69 6.87 19.31
CA LEU A 98 -3.54 7.08 18.42
C LEU A 98 -3.61 6.15 17.18
N PRO A 99 -3.65 6.68 15.95
CA PRO A 99 -3.52 5.86 14.74
C PRO A 99 -2.10 5.33 14.57
N ILE A 100 -1.96 4.01 14.41
CA ILE A 100 -0.67 3.33 14.21
C ILE A 100 -0.72 2.56 12.89
N LEU A 101 0.00 3.03 11.88
CA LEU A 101 0.14 2.34 10.60
C LEU A 101 1.10 1.15 10.75
N VAL A 102 0.66 -0.05 10.38
CA VAL A 102 1.49 -1.27 10.42
C VAL A 102 1.34 -2.02 9.10
N GLY A 103 2.45 -2.41 8.46
CA GLY A 103 2.37 -3.20 7.22
C GLY A 103 3.65 -3.17 6.38
N GLY A 104 3.70 -4.06 5.38
CA GLY A 104 4.86 -4.24 4.50
C GLY A 104 4.80 -3.45 3.19
N SER A 105 3.64 -2.92 2.79
CA SER A 105 3.50 -2.23 1.50
C SER A 105 3.83 -0.74 1.63
N GLY A 106 5.12 -0.42 1.53
CA GLY A 106 5.63 0.95 1.74
C GLY A 106 4.88 2.04 0.95
N GLN A 107 4.40 1.74 -0.26
CA GLN A 107 3.61 2.68 -1.05
C GLN A 107 2.37 3.21 -0.29
N TYR A 108 1.67 2.34 0.45
CA TYR A 108 0.46 2.70 1.19
C TYR A 108 0.79 3.60 2.39
N VAL A 109 1.85 3.26 3.13
CA VAL A 109 2.36 4.06 4.25
C VAL A 109 2.74 5.47 3.77
N TRP A 110 3.61 5.56 2.76
CA TRP A 110 4.08 6.84 2.23
C TRP A 110 2.95 7.67 1.65
N ALA A 111 1.99 7.04 0.97
CA ALA A 111 0.85 7.76 0.42
C ALA A 111 -0.04 8.42 1.49
N ILE A 112 -0.15 7.83 2.68
CA ILE A 112 -0.80 8.46 3.83
C ILE A 112 0.07 9.59 4.40
N ILE A 113 1.33 9.29 4.74
CA ILE A 113 2.24 10.22 5.44
C ILE A 113 2.53 11.47 4.61
N GLU A 114 2.72 11.32 3.30
CA GLU A 114 3.02 12.43 2.39
C GLU A 114 1.74 13.06 1.80
N GLY A 115 0.56 12.59 2.21
CA GLY A 115 -0.73 13.16 1.79
C GLY A 115 -0.98 13.07 0.29
N TRP A 116 -0.75 11.91 -0.33
CA TRP A 116 -0.89 11.76 -1.78
C TRP A 116 -2.32 11.98 -2.25
N ASN A 117 -2.52 12.76 -3.31
CA ASN A 117 -3.77 12.80 -4.03
C ASN A 117 -3.67 11.93 -5.29
N VAL A 118 -4.33 10.77 -5.27
CA VAL A 118 -4.32 9.83 -6.39
C VAL A 118 -5.66 9.92 -7.11
N PRO A 119 -5.68 10.30 -8.40
CA PRO A 119 -6.93 10.38 -9.14
C PRO A 119 -7.55 9.00 -9.34
N ALA A 120 -8.85 8.91 -9.13
CA ALA A 120 -9.64 7.70 -9.35
C ALA A 120 -9.90 7.48 -10.85
N ILE A 121 -8.86 7.09 -11.60
CA ILE A 121 -9.02 6.67 -13.00
C ILE A 121 -9.33 5.18 -13.01
N GLN A 122 -10.55 4.83 -13.42
CA GLN A 122 -10.92 3.43 -13.56
C GLN A 122 -10.07 2.74 -14.65
N PRO A 123 -9.66 1.48 -14.45
CA PRO A 123 -9.08 0.68 -15.52
C PRO A 123 -10.00 0.62 -16.74
N ASN A 124 -9.44 0.57 -17.95
CA ASN A 124 -10.19 0.24 -19.16
C ASN A 124 -9.80 -1.19 -19.61
N PRO A 125 -10.59 -2.23 -19.28
CA PRO A 125 -10.22 -3.61 -19.54
C PRO A 125 -10.05 -3.94 -21.02
N SER A 126 -10.89 -3.36 -21.89
CA SER A 126 -10.81 -3.57 -23.34
C SER A 126 -9.51 -3.00 -23.91
N LEU A 127 -9.18 -1.75 -23.55
CA LEU A 127 -7.94 -1.13 -23.96
C LEU A 127 -6.71 -1.87 -23.39
N ARG A 128 -6.77 -2.28 -22.12
CA ARG A 128 -5.70 -3.06 -21.49
C ARG A 128 -5.42 -4.34 -22.27
N SER A 129 -6.46 -5.12 -22.56
CA SER A 129 -6.35 -6.38 -23.28
C SER A 129 -5.74 -6.19 -24.67
N GLN A 130 -6.12 -5.12 -25.39
CA GLN A 130 -5.54 -4.78 -26.69
C GLN A 130 -4.04 -4.44 -26.60
N LEU A 131 -3.65 -3.67 -25.58
CA LEU A 131 -2.26 -3.26 -25.39
C LEU A 131 -1.39 -4.43 -24.90
N GLU A 132 -1.92 -5.30 -24.04
CA GLU A 132 -1.27 -6.54 -23.59
C GLU A 132 -1.07 -7.51 -24.75
N TYR A 133 -2.06 -7.65 -25.64
CA TYR A 133 -1.92 -8.44 -26.86
C TYR A 133 -0.81 -7.88 -27.77
N LYS A 134 -0.78 -6.56 -27.97
CA LYS A 134 0.27 -5.90 -28.75
C LYS A 134 1.66 -6.09 -28.13
N PHE A 135 1.77 -6.00 -26.80
CA PHE A 135 3.00 -6.28 -26.08
C PHE A 135 3.48 -7.72 -26.28
N ALA A 136 2.58 -8.69 -26.16
CA ALA A 136 2.91 -10.10 -26.31
C ALA A 136 3.41 -10.44 -27.73
N ARG A 137 2.90 -9.74 -28.76
CA ARG A 137 3.26 -9.97 -30.16
C ARG A 137 4.52 -9.20 -30.58
N ASP A 138 4.62 -7.93 -30.22
CA ASP A 138 5.57 -6.99 -30.82
C ASP A 138 6.63 -6.47 -29.83
N GLY A 139 6.57 -6.87 -28.55
CA GLY A 139 7.46 -6.37 -27.50
C GLY A 139 7.04 -5.01 -26.93
N ILE A 140 7.92 -4.42 -26.11
CA ILE A 140 7.62 -3.18 -25.37
C ILE A 140 7.90 -1.92 -26.20
N GLU A 141 8.84 -2.00 -27.13
CA GLU A 141 9.35 -0.89 -27.92
C GLU A 141 8.25 -0.15 -28.68
N PRO A 142 7.29 -0.82 -29.37
CA PRO A 142 6.20 -0.13 -30.06
C PRO A 142 5.25 0.60 -29.11
N LEU A 143 5.05 0.07 -27.90
CA LEU A 143 4.21 0.71 -26.88
C LEU A 143 4.93 1.90 -26.24
N ALA A 144 6.23 1.79 -25.99
CA ALA A 144 7.04 2.90 -25.49
C ALA A 144 7.09 4.05 -26.52
N LYS A 145 7.27 3.73 -27.80
CA LYS A 145 7.20 4.71 -28.89
C LYS A 145 5.83 5.38 -28.97
N GLN A 146 4.77 4.58 -28.91
CA GLN A 146 3.40 5.10 -28.87
C GLN A 146 3.19 6.05 -27.68
N LEU A 147 3.71 5.73 -26.49
CA LEU A 147 3.62 6.59 -25.31
C LEU A 147 4.38 7.92 -25.51
N LEU A 148 5.58 7.87 -26.09
CA LEU A 148 6.37 9.05 -26.42
C LEU A 148 5.65 9.97 -27.42
N GLU A 149 4.99 9.40 -28.43
CA GLU A 149 4.23 10.16 -29.44
C GLU A 149 2.99 10.84 -28.85
N ILE A 150 2.24 10.16 -27.98
CA ILE A 150 1.02 10.73 -27.39
C ILE A 150 1.30 11.69 -26.23
N SER A 151 2.37 11.49 -25.45
CA SER A 151 2.71 12.32 -24.29
C SER A 151 4.20 12.21 -23.91
N PRO A 152 5.07 13.06 -24.48
CA PRO A 152 6.48 13.11 -24.11
C PRO A 152 6.71 13.37 -22.61
N THR A 153 5.86 14.20 -22.00
CA THR A 153 5.93 14.55 -20.58
C THR A 153 5.67 13.35 -19.67
N THR A 154 4.66 12.54 -19.98
CA THR A 154 4.34 11.31 -19.24
C THR A 154 5.41 10.24 -19.48
N ALA A 155 5.89 10.12 -20.71
CA ALA A 155 6.96 9.17 -21.04
C ALA A 155 8.24 9.43 -20.23
N LYS A 156 8.62 10.71 -20.01
CA LYS A 156 9.81 11.08 -19.23
C LYS A 156 9.78 10.60 -17.77
N THR A 157 8.60 10.46 -17.19
CA THR A 157 8.42 10.01 -15.79
C THR A 157 8.00 8.55 -15.68
N THR A 158 7.84 7.85 -16.80
CA THR A 158 7.42 6.45 -16.87
C THR A 158 8.62 5.56 -17.17
N ASP A 159 8.77 4.45 -16.45
CA ASP A 159 9.75 3.43 -16.82
C ASP A 159 9.29 2.69 -18.07
N LEU A 160 9.86 3.09 -19.22
CA LEU A 160 9.49 2.60 -20.54
C LEU A 160 9.82 1.12 -20.79
N ARG A 161 10.59 0.48 -19.91
CA ARG A 161 10.90 -0.96 -19.99
C ARG A 161 9.86 -1.81 -19.25
N ASN A 162 8.98 -1.18 -18.48
CA ASN A 162 7.98 -1.88 -17.68
C ASN A 162 6.62 -1.86 -18.42
N PRO A 163 6.17 -2.99 -19.00
CA PRO A 163 4.94 -3.04 -19.78
C PRO A 163 3.71 -2.58 -19.00
N ARG A 164 3.61 -2.96 -17.71
CA ARG A 164 2.49 -2.55 -16.86
C ARG A 164 2.44 -1.03 -16.69
N ARG A 165 3.59 -0.37 -16.50
CA ARG A 165 3.68 1.09 -16.36
C ARG A 165 3.34 1.80 -17.67
N VAL A 166 3.86 1.31 -18.80
CA VAL A 166 3.60 1.89 -20.13
C VAL A 166 2.11 1.76 -20.50
N ILE A 167 1.53 0.55 -20.35
CA ILE A 167 0.11 0.30 -20.63
C ILE A 167 -0.77 1.19 -19.76
N ARG A 168 -0.49 1.30 -18.45
CA ARG A 168 -1.25 2.17 -17.56
C ARG A 168 -1.12 3.64 -17.92
N ALA A 169 0.06 4.10 -18.36
CA ALA A 169 0.25 5.47 -18.83
C ALA A 169 -0.59 5.76 -20.09
N ILE A 170 -0.59 4.85 -21.07
CA ILE A 170 -1.42 4.97 -22.27
C ILE A 170 -2.91 4.98 -21.92
N GLU A 171 -3.36 4.09 -21.02
CA GLU A 171 -4.74 4.07 -20.54
C GLU A 171 -5.17 5.42 -19.94
N ARG A 172 -4.34 5.98 -19.05
CA ARG A 172 -4.61 7.27 -18.40
C ARG A 172 -4.68 8.43 -19.39
N ILE A 173 -3.87 8.39 -20.44
CA ILE A 173 -3.89 9.42 -21.49
C ILE A 173 -5.17 9.30 -22.31
N ARG A 174 -5.54 8.07 -22.69
CA ARG A 174 -6.74 7.80 -23.51
C ARG A 174 -8.06 7.99 -22.79
N SER A 175 -8.09 7.96 -21.45
CA SER A 175 -9.29 8.30 -20.68
C SER A 175 -9.60 9.81 -20.68
N GLY A 176 -8.83 10.64 -21.39
CA GLY A 176 -8.98 12.10 -21.41
C GLY A 176 -8.46 12.78 -20.14
N SER A 177 -7.81 12.03 -19.25
CA SER A 177 -7.38 12.47 -17.93
C SER A 177 -6.00 13.15 -17.96
N VAL A 178 -5.65 13.86 -19.05
CA VAL A 178 -4.32 14.44 -19.28
C VAL A 178 -4.18 15.88 -18.77
N ASN A 179 -4.96 16.27 -17.76
CA ASN A 179 -4.68 17.52 -17.05
C ASN A 179 -3.45 17.34 -16.12
N PRO A 180 -2.61 18.37 -15.93
CA PRO A 180 -1.47 18.33 -14.99
C PRO A 180 -1.85 17.89 -13.57
N THR A 181 -3.11 18.09 -13.18
CA THR A 181 -3.73 17.66 -11.91
C THR A 181 -3.91 16.15 -11.77
N TYR A 182 -3.66 15.35 -12.80
CA TYR A 182 -3.84 13.88 -12.76
C TYR A 182 -2.57 13.10 -12.44
N THR A 183 -1.44 13.78 -12.23
CA THR A 183 -0.25 13.14 -11.65
C THR A 183 -0.51 12.97 -10.15
N PRO A 184 -0.18 11.83 -9.51
CA PRO A 184 -0.23 11.73 -8.07
C PRO A 184 0.55 12.92 -7.48
N SER A 185 -0.17 13.86 -6.88
CA SER A 185 0.46 15.00 -6.25
C SER A 185 0.70 14.65 -4.78
N LYS A 186 1.85 15.09 -4.28
CA LYS A 186 2.16 15.01 -2.85
C LYS A 186 1.82 16.35 -2.22
N SER A 187 1.39 16.34 -0.97
CA SER A 187 1.31 17.57 -0.21
C SER A 187 2.71 18.13 0.01
N THR A 188 2.86 19.45 0.02
CA THR A 188 4.13 20.13 0.32
C THR A 188 4.65 19.75 1.71
N HIS A 189 3.72 19.46 2.64
CA HIS A 189 4.02 19.01 3.99
C HIS A 189 3.13 17.84 4.38
N SER A 190 3.65 16.95 5.24
CA SER A 190 2.83 15.89 5.83
C SER A 190 1.61 16.48 6.53
N PRO A 191 0.40 15.89 6.35
CA PRO A 191 -0.78 16.29 7.11
C PRO A 191 -0.71 15.84 8.59
N PHE A 192 0.27 15.02 8.96
CA PHE A 192 0.42 14.46 10.30
C PHE A 192 1.71 14.93 10.98
N ASP A 193 1.66 15.09 12.30
CA ASP A 193 2.84 15.05 13.16
C ASP A 193 3.18 13.59 13.44
N HIS A 194 4.20 13.06 12.75
CA HIS A 194 4.39 11.61 12.65
C HIS A 194 5.77 11.12 13.07
N TYR A 195 5.80 9.90 13.61
CA TYR A 195 7.02 9.15 13.87
C TYR A 195 7.05 7.89 13.02
N ILE A 196 8.21 7.63 12.41
CA ILE A 196 8.44 6.41 11.62
C ILE A 196 9.41 5.51 12.38
N VAL A 197 8.94 4.33 12.77
CA VAL A 197 9.74 3.29 13.41
C VAL A 197 10.13 2.27 12.35
N GLY A 198 11.41 2.28 11.97
CA GLY A 198 11.97 1.33 11.02
C GLY A 198 12.54 0.10 11.72
N LEU A 199 11.94 -1.06 11.50
CA LEU A 199 12.44 -2.33 12.01
C LEU A 199 13.46 -2.94 11.04
N MET A 200 14.67 -3.16 11.53
CA MET A 200 15.76 -3.78 10.81
C MET A 200 16.30 -4.97 11.61
N ILE A 201 16.62 -6.04 10.89
CA ILE A 201 17.23 -7.25 11.43
C ILE A 201 18.39 -7.62 10.50
N ASP A 202 19.41 -8.29 11.02
CA ASP A 202 20.49 -8.81 10.19
C ASP A 202 19.97 -9.72 9.07
N ARG A 203 20.67 -9.72 7.94
CA ARG A 203 20.23 -10.46 6.74
C ARG A 203 20.17 -11.98 6.99
N ALA A 204 21.08 -12.54 7.77
CA ALA A 204 21.10 -13.97 8.06
C ALA A 204 19.88 -14.35 8.92
N ASP A 205 19.62 -13.58 9.97
CA ASP A 205 18.45 -13.78 10.85
C ASP A 205 17.13 -13.56 10.10
N LEU A 206 17.08 -12.56 9.22
CA LEU A 206 15.91 -12.31 8.37
C LEU A 206 15.61 -13.54 7.49
N HIS A 207 16.64 -14.13 6.89
CA HIS A 207 16.48 -15.31 6.04
C HIS A 207 16.00 -16.51 6.85
N ALA A 208 16.59 -16.76 8.03
CA ALA A 208 16.17 -17.82 8.93
C ALA A 208 14.69 -17.69 9.31
N ARG A 209 14.26 -16.49 9.72
CA ARG A 209 12.85 -16.21 10.06
C ARG A 209 11.91 -16.37 8.88
N ILE A 210 12.34 -16.05 7.65
CA ILE A 210 11.54 -16.28 6.45
C ILE A 210 11.33 -17.78 6.24
N VAL A 211 12.39 -18.58 6.37
CA VAL A 211 12.31 -20.05 6.24
C VAL A 211 11.38 -20.63 7.31
N GLU A 212 11.58 -20.28 8.58
CA GLU A 212 10.70 -20.74 9.67
C GLU A 212 9.24 -20.36 9.45
N ARG A 213 8.99 -19.17 8.89
CA ARG A 213 7.63 -18.70 8.57
C ARG A 213 7.02 -19.53 7.43
N LEU A 214 7.78 -19.87 6.41
CA LEU A 214 7.31 -20.74 5.32
C LEU A 214 6.97 -22.15 5.84
N ASP A 215 7.84 -22.72 6.69
CA ASP A 215 7.60 -24.03 7.30
C ASP A 215 6.34 -24.00 8.20
N SER A 216 6.15 -22.92 8.95
CA SER A 216 4.94 -22.70 9.75
C SER A 216 3.70 -22.57 8.88
N MET A 217 3.78 -21.90 7.73
CA MET A 217 2.66 -21.80 6.79
C MET A 217 2.27 -23.18 6.25
N ASP A 218 3.23 -24.01 5.80
CA ASP A 218 2.95 -25.37 5.31
C ASP A 218 2.29 -26.25 6.38
N LYS A 219 2.82 -26.21 7.63
CA LYS A 219 2.23 -26.90 8.78
C LYS A 219 0.80 -26.45 9.09
N ASN A 220 0.47 -25.19 8.84
CA ASN A 220 -0.85 -24.61 9.04
C ASN A 220 -1.75 -24.71 7.79
N GLY A 221 -1.41 -25.59 6.84
CA GLY A 221 -2.27 -25.92 5.70
C GLY A 221 -2.13 -25.00 4.49
N TRP A 222 -1.01 -24.27 4.37
CA TRP A 222 -0.66 -23.58 3.13
C TRP A 222 -0.28 -24.61 2.05
N ARG A 223 -1.24 -24.97 1.20
CA ARG A 223 -1.04 -25.77 -0.02
C ARG A 223 -1.80 -25.17 -1.18
#